data_AF-A0A6P3FH71-F1
#
_entry.id   AF-A0A6P3FH71-F1
#
_cell.length_a   1.000
_cell.length_b   1.000
_cell.length_c   1.000
_cell.angle_alpha   90.00
_cell.angle_beta   90.00
_cell.angle_gamma   90.00
#
_symmetry.space_group_name_H-M   'P 1'
#
loop_
_entity.id
_entity.type
_entity.pdbx_description
1 polymer ?
#
loop_
_entity_poly.entity_id
_entity_poly.type
_entity_poly.pdbx_seq_one_letter_code
_entity_poly.pdbx_strand_id
1 'polypeptide(L)'
;MLIGWDARADLRGSSLEAAIMERSSAGFRKELVSRLLHLHFRDDKTKVSGDALQLMAELLRIFVVEAAIRGVRQAQAEDMTLVDVDQLEKVLPQLLLDF
;
A
#
# COMPACT_ATOMS: atom_id res chain seq x y z
N MET A 1 30.34 -7.68 20.91
CA MET A 1 28.91 -7.81 20.60
C MET A 1 28.71 -7.17 19.24
N LEU A 2 28.83 -7.95 18.17
CA LEU A 2 28.76 -7.48 16.79
C LEU A 2 27.29 -7.31 16.40
N ILE A 3 26.84 -6.07 16.29
CA ILE A 3 25.56 -5.73 15.66
C ILE A 3 25.78 -5.85 14.16
N GLY A 4 25.78 -7.08 13.64
CA GLY A 4 25.70 -7.34 12.22
C GLY A 4 24.26 -7.16 11.79
N TRP A 5 23.85 -5.93 11.51
CA TRP A 5 22.62 -5.67 10.78
C TRP A 5 22.71 -6.36 9.43
N ASP A 6 21.82 -7.33 9.22
CA ASP A 6 21.78 -8.19 8.05
C ASP A 6 21.26 -7.41 6.84
N ALA A 7 22.15 -6.65 6.18
CA ALA A 7 21.90 -5.97 4.90
C ALA A 7 21.37 -6.94 3.81
N ARG A 8 21.52 -8.25 4.01
CA ARG A 8 21.00 -9.32 3.14
C ARG A 8 19.51 -9.59 3.35
N ALA A 9 18.93 -9.26 4.50
CA ALA A 9 17.49 -9.30 4.73
C ALA A 9 16.78 -8.14 4.03
N ASP A 10 17.38 -6.95 4.06
CA ASP A 10 16.86 -5.72 3.44
C ASP A 10 16.79 -5.84 1.89
N LEU A 11 17.84 -6.39 1.28
CA LEU A 11 17.88 -6.66 -0.17
C LEU A 11 16.85 -7.71 -0.62
N ARG A 12 16.53 -8.70 0.23
CA ARG A 12 15.47 -9.69 -0.05
C ARG A 12 14.08 -9.09 0.13
N GLY A 13 13.90 -8.19 1.09
CA GLY A 13 12.67 -7.41 1.27
C GLY A 13 12.37 -6.55 0.04
N SER A 14 13.35 -5.75 -0.40
CA SER A 14 13.22 -4.86 -1.57
C SER A 14 12.89 -5.61 -2.87
N SER A 15 13.51 -6.77 -3.12
CA SER A 15 13.23 -7.58 -4.32
C SER A 15 11.84 -8.22 -4.30
N LEU A 16 11.33 -8.60 -3.13
CA LEU A 16 9.98 -9.13 -2.97
C LEU A 16 8.93 -8.04 -3.15
N GLU A 17 9.15 -6.84 -2.62
CA GLU A 17 8.26 -5.69 -2.80
C GLU A 17 8.16 -5.29 -4.27
N ALA A 18 9.30 -5.18 -4.97
CA ALA A 18 9.33 -4.92 -6.40
C ALA A 18 8.59 -6.01 -7.19
N ALA A 19 8.79 -7.29 -6.84
CA ALA A 19 8.10 -8.39 -7.48
C ALA A 19 6.59 -8.42 -7.19
N ILE A 20 6.14 -8.02 -6.00
CA ILE A 20 4.71 -7.89 -5.65
C ILE A 20 4.09 -6.72 -6.43
N MET A 21 4.78 -5.59 -6.52
CA MET A 21 4.33 -4.42 -7.28
C MET A 21 4.28 -4.68 -8.79
N GLU A 22 5.19 -5.49 -9.33
CA GLU A 22 5.25 -5.89 -10.75
C GLU A 22 4.28 -7.02 -11.11
N ARG A 23 4.04 -7.98 -10.20
CA ARG A 23 3.13 -9.13 -10.44
C ARG A 23 1.66 -8.85 -10.13
N SER A 24 1.33 -7.74 -9.48
CA SER A 24 -0.06 -7.35 -9.24
C SER A 24 -0.67 -6.76 -10.51
N SER A 25 -1.09 -7.66 -11.43
CA SER A 25 -1.89 -7.30 -12.62
C SER A 25 -3.29 -6.78 -12.29
N ALA A 26 -3.70 -6.88 -11.02
CA ALA A 26 -4.96 -6.37 -10.52
C ALA A 26 -4.80 -4.90 -10.08
N GLY A 27 -5.59 -4.02 -10.68
CA GLY A 27 -5.68 -2.60 -10.33
C GLY A 27 -7.14 -2.16 -10.17
N PHE A 28 -7.34 -0.94 -9.67
CA PHE A 28 -8.67 -0.39 -9.51
C PHE A 28 -9.27 0.01 -10.86
N ARG A 29 -10.52 -0.41 -11.12
CA ARG A 29 -11.26 0.08 -12.29
C ARG A 29 -11.43 1.60 -12.20
N LYS A 30 -11.07 2.33 -13.26
CA LYS A 30 -11.21 3.80 -13.31
C LYS A 30 -12.60 4.29 -12.93
N GLU A 31 -13.65 3.57 -13.33
CA GLU A 31 -15.03 3.94 -12.96
C GLU A 31 -15.28 3.85 -11.45
N LEU A 32 -14.71 2.85 -10.76
CA LEU A 32 -14.83 2.75 -9.31
C LEU A 32 -14.11 3.92 -8.63
N VAL A 33 -12.88 4.22 -9.05
CA VAL A 33 -12.10 5.34 -8.51
C VAL A 33 -12.85 6.65 -8.72
N SER A 34 -13.46 6.84 -9.90
CA SER A 34 -14.26 8.03 -10.19
C SER A 34 -15.43 8.18 -9.21
N ARG A 35 -16.18 7.08 -8.98
CA ARG A 35 -17.30 7.08 -8.03
C ARG A 35 -16.86 7.35 -6.59
N LEU A 36 -15.73 6.80 -6.15
CA LEU A 36 -15.17 7.06 -4.82
C LEU A 36 -14.78 8.53 -4.63
N LEU A 37 -14.17 9.14 -5.64
CA LEU A 37 -13.79 10.56 -5.58
C LEU A 37 -15.02 11.47 -5.55
N HIS A 38 -16.00 11.24 -6.44
CA HIS A 38 -17.20 12.06 -6.51
C HIS A 38 -18.11 11.91 -5.27
N LEU A 39 -18.02 10.80 -4.54
CA LEU A 39 -18.70 10.65 -3.25
C LEU A 39 -18.22 11.66 -2.20
N HIS A 40 -16.98 12.15 -2.30
CA HIS A 40 -16.35 12.99 -1.28
C HIS A 40 -16.08 14.43 -1.75
N PHE A 41 -16.31 14.76 -3.03
CA PHE A 41 -16.22 16.14 -3.50
C PHE A 41 -17.33 16.99 -2.87
N ARG A 42 -16.96 18.19 -2.41
CA ARG A 42 -17.90 19.14 -1.81
C ARG A 42 -18.64 20.00 -2.84
N ASP A 43 -18.10 20.09 -4.06
CA ASP A 43 -18.68 20.84 -5.17
C ASP A 43 -18.95 19.89 -6.34
N ASP A 44 -20.21 19.78 -6.73
CA ASP A 44 -20.71 18.94 -7.83
C ASP A 44 -20.11 19.30 -9.21
N LYS A 45 -19.49 20.47 -9.32
CA LYS A 45 -18.79 20.90 -10.55
C LYS A 45 -17.37 20.37 -10.65
N THR A 46 -16.85 19.75 -9.59
CA THR A 46 -15.50 19.18 -9.57
C THR A 46 -15.40 18.04 -10.58
N LYS A 47 -14.39 18.11 -11.46
CA LYS A 47 -14.11 17.09 -12.47
C LYS A 47 -12.68 16.60 -12.35
N VAL A 48 -12.46 15.34 -12.70
CA VAL A 48 -11.14 14.69 -12.72
C VAL A 48 -10.84 14.27 -14.16
N SER A 49 -9.66 14.63 -14.67
CA SER A 49 -9.25 14.22 -16.02
C SER A 49 -8.98 12.71 -16.10
N GLY A 50 -8.98 12.16 -17.31
CA GLY A 50 -8.72 10.72 -17.51
C GLY A 50 -7.34 10.27 -17.01
N ASP A 51 -6.32 11.10 -17.17
CA ASP A 51 -4.95 10.83 -16.72
C ASP A 51 -4.84 10.95 -15.20
N ALA A 52 -5.45 11.97 -14.61
CA ALA A 52 -5.51 12.10 -13.15
C ALA A 52 -6.24 10.90 -12.53
N LEU A 53 -7.33 10.44 -13.15
CA LEU A 53 -8.07 9.26 -12.70
C LEU A 53 -7.22 7.98 -12.78
N GLN A 54 -6.37 7.85 -13.80
CA GLN A 54 -5.42 6.76 -13.91
C GLN A 54 -4.36 6.81 -12.81
N LEU A 55 -3.79 7.99 -12.56
CA LEU A 55 -2.83 8.18 -11.48
C LEU A 55 -3.46 7.88 -10.10
N MET A 56 -4.71 8.28 -9.88
CA MET A 56 -5.43 7.95 -8.64
C MET A 56 -5.68 6.44 -8.49
N ALA A 57 -5.92 5.73 -9.59
CA ALA A 57 -6.05 4.27 -9.54
C ALA A 57 -4.73 3.60 -9.13
N GLU A 58 -3.60 4.08 -9.63
CA GLU A 58 -2.27 3.60 -9.21
C GLU A 58 -1.95 4.01 -7.77
N LEU A 59 -2.26 5.24 -7.36
CA LEU A 59 -2.04 5.70 -5.99
C LEU A 59 -2.81 4.81 -4.98
N LEU A 60 -4.08 4.52 -5.24
CA LEU A 60 -4.88 3.62 -4.40
C LEU A 60 -4.31 2.20 -4.39
N ARG A 61 -3.80 1.70 -5.52
CA ARG A 61 -3.14 0.40 -5.58
C ARG A 61 -1.91 0.37 -4.70
N ILE A 62 -1.05 1.39 -4.80
CA ILE A 62 0.16 1.51 -3.99
C ILE A 62 -0.20 1.58 -2.51
N PHE A 63 -1.19 2.39 -2.12
CA PHE A 63 -1.66 2.48 -0.73
C PHE A 63 -2.05 1.11 -0.15
N VAL A 64 -2.81 0.31 -0.89
CA VAL A 64 -3.22 -1.04 -0.43
C VAL A 64 -2.05 -2.01 -0.39
N VAL A 65 -1.15 -1.95 -1.37
CA VAL A 65 0.05 -2.81 -1.42
C VAL A 65 1.00 -2.49 -0.27
N GLU A 66 1.23 -1.20 0.02
CA GLU A 66 2.01 -0.73 1.17
C GLU A 66 1.41 -1.22 2.49
N ALA A 67 0.09 -1.10 2.66
CA ALA A 67 -0.60 -1.60 3.84
C ALA A 67 -0.37 -3.11 4.05
N ALA A 68 -0.49 -3.90 2.97
CA ALA A 68 -0.29 -5.34 3.02
C ALA A 68 1.17 -5.72 3.34
N ILE A 69 2.14 -5.09 2.68
CA ILE A 69 3.56 -5.36 2.89
C ILE A 69 3.99 -4.99 4.31
N ARG A 70 3.58 -3.82 4.81
CA ARG A 70 3.87 -3.40 6.18
C ARG A 70 3.22 -4.33 7.20
N GLY A 71 1.99 -4.77 6.96
CA GLY A 71 1.31 -5.79 7.77
C GLY A 71 2.09 -7.11 7.81
N VAL A 72 2.59 -7.58 6.68
CA VAL A 72 3.45 -8.79 6.61
C VAL A 72 4.73 -8.60 7.40
N ARG A 73 5.42 -7.46 7.25
CA ARG A 73 6.64 -7.15 8.01
C ARG A 73 6.37 -7.11 9.51
N GLN A 74 5.26 -6.53 9.93
CA GLN A 74 4.87 -6.47 11.34
C GLN A 74 4.56 -7.86 11.90
N ALA A 75 3.85 -8.71 11.16
CA ALA A 75 3.61 -10.10 11.56
C ALA A 75 4.91 -10.91 11.68
N GLN A 76 5.84 -10.73 10.73
CA GLN A 76 7.15 -11.37 10.77
C GLN A 76 7.98 -10.92 11.98
N ALA A 77 7.93 -9.63 12.33
CA ALA A 77 8.61 -9.09 13.51
C ALA A 77 8.03 -9.63 14.84
N GLU A 78 6.81 -10.16 14.81
CA GLU A 78 6.11 -10.77 15.95
C GLU A 78 6.10 -12.31 15.89
N ASP A 79 6.93 -12.90 15.02
CA ASP A 79 7.02 -14.36 14.78
C ASP A 79 5.67 -15.02 14.43
N MET A 80 4.78 -14.26 13.78
CA MET A 80 3.47 -14.73 13.31
C MET A 80 3.53 -15.22 11.86
N THR A 81 2.74 -16.25 11.57
CA THR A 81 2.67 -16.87 10.23
C THR A 81 1.60 -16.25 9.33
N LEU A 82 0.66 -15.50 9.92
CA LEU A 82 -0.43 -14.80 9.22
C LEU A 82 -0.53 -13.37 9.75
N VAL A 83 -0.96 -12.45 8.88
CA VAL A 83 -1.26 -11.07 9.26
C VAL A 83 -2.67 -11.03 9.83
N ASP A 84 -2.81 -10.60 11.08
CA ASP A 84 -4.09 -10.29 11.70
C ASP A 84 -4.31 -8.76 11.74
N VAL A 85 -5.50 -8.34 12.17
CA VAL A 85 -5.88 -6.93 12.32
C VAL A 85 -4.92 -6.22 13.27
N ASP A 86 -4.49 -6.87 14.35
CA ASP A 86 -3.55 -6.31 15.34
C ASP A 86 -2.25 -5.80 14.71
N GLN A 87 -1.69 -6.52 13.74
CA GLN A 87 -0.46 -6.12 13.06
C GLN A 87 -0.72 -4.96 12.10
N LEU A 88 -1.86 -4.96 11.41
CA LEU A 88 -2.25 -3.85 10.55
C LEU A 88 -2.44 -2.57 11.37
N GLU A 89 -3.15 -2.64 12.50
CA GLU A 89 -3.38 -1.49 13.38
C GLU A 89 -2.08 -0.83 13.87
N LYS A 90 -1.03 -1.62 14.11
CA LYS A 90 0.28 -1.10 14.52
C LYS A 90 0.98 -0.30 13.41
N VAL A 91 0.77 -0.66 12.14
CA VAL A 91 1.40 0.03 11.00
C VAL A 91 0.55 1.16 10.42
N LEU A 92 -0.75 1.18 10.70
CA LEU A 92 -1.69 2.20 10.21
C LEU A 92 -1.25 3.64 10.52
N PRO A 93 -0.76 4.00 11.73
CA PRO A 93 -0.37 5.38 12.03
C PRO A 93 0.69 5.91 11.07
N GLN A 94 1.75 5.13 10.81
CA GLN A 94 2.80 5.56 9.89
C GLN A 94 2.34 5.49 8.43
N LEU A 95 1.54 4.48 8.06
CA LEU A 95 0.97 4.38 6.72
C LEU A 95 0.14 5.64 6.38
N LEU A 96 -0.67 6.15 7.32
CA LEU A 96 -1.49 7.35 7.11
C LEU A 96 -0.69 8.66 7.16
N LEU A 97 0.54 8.66 7.69
CA LEU A 97 1.42 9.83 7.65
C LEU A 97 2.22 9.93 6.34
N ASP A 98 2.42 8.81 5.66
CA ASP A 98 3.16 8.76 4.40
C ASP A 98 2.30 9.19 3.19
N PHE A 99 0.98 9.28 3.35
CA PHE A 99 -0.01 9.63 2.33
C PHE A 99 -0.85 10.84 2.75
#